data_AF-A0A4Q4XN50-F1
#
_entry.id   AF-A0A4Q4XN50-F1
#
_cell.length_a   1.000
_cell.length_b   1.000
_cell.length_c   1.000
_cell.angle_alpha   90.00
_cell.angle_beta   90.00
_cell.angle_gamma   90.00
#
_symmetry.space_group_name_H-M   'P 1'
#
loop_
_entity.id
_entity.type
_entity.pdbx_description
1 polymer ?
#
loop_
_entity_poly.entity_id
_entity_poly.type
_entity_poly.pdbx_seq_one_letter_code
_entity_poly.pdbx_strand_id
1 'polypeptide(L)'
;MLALVSGLLCAGVAVEAAAIPGAGSLDPRQTSAIFTLPQFATDGPARTAEIAMKQDGWQYGPSIAGDTAFYPTGVLGDTATGADVAAAFAFQDKHYANILKDSAEVEVALNESGGVETLDDFVKYYEGHWKLTVPEGPYDGMLTNYKDDLLFSMERLSVAPFRIFRVGRQASLPFAVENAASISGLSLEDLHSQGRLFLVDHSDQKDLPRSSTFKYGGAAQAYFFIHPESNDFLPLAIKPNNEGSDLVFTPEDDENDWLLAKMIFNLNDIWFTQWYHLAATHVTSEIVYLSAIRSLSEQHPLMPVLHRLSKWTWAMRPLAINRLILKGGPVDQLFPWAGSIAGGYTDGLYNSGEASAFRANYMKTNLERRGLINSKFGPPLKSFPFYEDASVVVDAIRSFFEAFVDSYYEGPDAVARDAELQAWLDEANGPARVRDFPASPIAEPAGVVDILTHFAYLVAVQHGVLNTNSPVASTASLPLHPLAFYRPLPTRKGTVASGEDLVTYLPPPKAAIGQIALLAAFNRPMFAGGDETITHMFNDADTLGRMNPATRDAETKFRAAMNEFSAVVAARKFDADGLSQGMPFIWNALDPNRASYWLTI
;
A
#
# COMPACT_ATOMS: atom_id res chain seq x y z
N MET A 1 -6.85 -20.55 19.00
CA MET A 1 -7.03 -19.61 17.88
C MET A 1 -6.61 -18.19 18.23
N LEU A 2 -7.02 -17.53 19.34
CA LEU A 2 -6.36 -16.27 19.77
C LEU A 2 -4.88 -16.49 20.08
N ALA A 3 -4.57 -17.52 20.89
CA ALA A 3 -3.21 -18.02 21.08
C ALA A 3 -2.56 -18.63 19.80
N LEU A 4 -3.27 -18.70 18.67
CA LEU A 4 -2.78 -19.30 17.41
C LEU A 4 -2.54 -18.23 16.34
N VAL A 5 -3.42 -17.26 16.11
CA VAL A 5 -3.14 -16.07 15.27
C VAL A 5 -2.01 -15.29 15.92
N SER A 6 -2.15 -14.92 17.20
CA SER A 6 -1.14 -14.16 17.91
C SER A 6 0.08 -15.00 18.31
N GLY A 7 -0.10 -16.31 18.52
CA GLY A 7 1.02 -17.24 18.76
C GLY A 7 1.85 -17.54 17.51
N LEU A 8 1.23 -17.60 16.32
CA LEU A 8 1.95 -17.77 15.04
C LEU A 8 2.62 -16.47 14.59
N LEU A 9 2.03 -15.31 14.91
CA LEU A 9 2.72 -14.03 14.77
C LEU A 9 4.02 -13.99 15.61
N CYS A 10 4.06 -14.66 16.77
CA CYS A 10 5.25 -14.80 17.62
C CYS A 10 6.14 -16.02 17.35
N ALA A 11 5.71 -17.02 16.57
CA ALA A 11 6.43 -18.28 16.39
C ALA A 11 7.51 -18.17 15.30
N GLY A 12 8.62 -17.53 15.62
CA GLY A 12 9.86 -17.62 14.83
C GLY A 12 10.74 -18.79 15.29
N VAL A 13 11.37 -19.50 14.35
CA VAL A 13 12.50 -20.38 14.66
C VAL A 13 13.62 -19.50 15.20
N ALA A 14 14.07 -19.75 16.43
CA ALA A 14 15.24 -19.08 16.99
C ALA A 14 16.48 -19.46 16.15
N VAL A 15 16.93 -18.54 15.30
CA VAL A 15 18.28 -18.60 14.75
C VAL A 15 19.18 -17.99 15.82
N GLU A 16 20.10 -18.78 16.37
CA GLU A 16 21.11 -18.30 17.29
C GLU A 16 21.92 -17.19 16.62
N ALA A 17 21.71 -15.96 17.09
CA ALA A 17 22.45 -14.80 16.64
C ALA A 17 23.85 -14.83 17.27
N ALA A 18 24.88 -15.03 16.45
CA ALA A 18 26.21 -14.54 16.78
C ALA A 18 26.16 -13.01 16.77
N ALA A 19 26.64 -12.37 17.84
CA ALA A 19 26.78 -10.92 17.89
C ALA A 19 27.81 -10.48 16.84
N ILE A 20 27.35 -9.85 15.75
CA ILE A 20 28.16 -9.34 14.63
C ILE A 20 27.53 -8.00 14.21
N PRO A 21 28.32 -6.98 13.81
CA PRO A 21 27.86 -5.60 13.66
C PRO A 21 26.68 -5.49 12.68
N GLY A 22 25.77 -4.56 12.96
CA GLY A 22 24.52 -4.38 12.22
C GLY A 22 24.71 -4.15 10.72
N ALA A 23 23.65 -4.50 9.99
CA ALA A 23 23.47 -4.23 8.57
C ALA A 23 23.98 -2.84 8.18
N GLY A 24 24.78 -2.78 7.11
CA GLY A 24 24.87 -1.60 6.25
C GLY A 24 25.40 -0.29 6.86
N SER A 25 25.95 -0.29 8.06
CA SER A 25 26.91 0.75 8.41
C SER A 25 28.09 0.58 7.48
N LEU A 26 28.29 1.55 6.58
CA LEU A 26 29.61 1.89 6.03
C LEU A 26 30.68 1.46 7.02
N ASP A 27 31.73 0.76 6.58
CA ASP A 27 32.90 0.52 7.42
C ASP A 27 33.25 1.85 8.13
N PRO A 28 33.16 1.93 9.48
CA PRO A 28 33.44 3.16 10.22
C PRO A 28 34.91 3.57 10.09
N ARG A 29 35.74 2.75 9.45
CA ARG A 29 37.08 3.11 9.06
C ARG A 29 37.05 3.91 7.75
N GLN A 30 37.06 5.23 7.93
CA GLN A 30 37.95 6.11 7.18
C GLN A 30 37.64 6.37 5.70
N THR A 31 36.52 7.03 5.39
CA THR A 31 36.61 8.06 4.34
C THR A 31 35.81 9.30 4.73
N SER A 32 36.50 10.42 4.95
CA SER A 32 35.91 11.77 4.99
C SER A 32 35.49 12.24 3.58
N ALA A 33 35.20 11.30 2.68
CA ALA A 33 35.05 11.55 1.26
C ALA A 33 33.59 11.91 0.96
N ILE A 34 33.44 13.05 0.27
CA ILE A 34 32.19 13.54 -0.31
C ILE A 34 31.74 12.54 -1.39
N PHE A 35 30.44 12.33 -1.54
CA PHE A 35 29.91 11.51 -2.63
C PHE A 35 30.26 12.12 -4.00
N THR A 36 30.65 11.29 -4.96
CA THR A 36 31.13 11.74 -6.28
C THR A 36 30.57 10.87 -7.41
N LEU A 37 30.35 11.49 -8.57
CA LEU A 37 30.08 10.76 -9.82
C LEU A 37 31.37 10.09 -10.33
N PRO A 38 31.29 8.98 -11.09
CA PRO A 38 32.46 8.22 -11.53
C PRO A 38 33.48 9.07 -12.29
N GLN A 39 33.04 10.04 -13.09
CA GLN A 39 33.92 10.95 -13.84
C GLN A 39 34.76 11.91 -12.98
N PHE A 40 34.40 12.06 -11.70
CA PHE A 40 35.12 12.91 -10.74
C PHE A 40 35.81 12.10 -9.64
N ALA A 41 35.75 10.77 -9.70
CA ALA A 41 36.37 9.90 -8.71
C ALA A 41 37.90 10.00 -8.77
N THR A 42 38.55 10.16 -7.63
CA THR A 42 40.01 10.24 -7.51
C THR A 42 40.70 8.88 -7.61
N ASP A 43 39.97 7.78 -7.36
CA ASP A 43 40.46 6.40 -7.43
C ASP A 43 39.48 5.49 -8.21
N GLY A 44 39.44 5.67 -9.53
CA GLY A 44 38.60 4.89 -10.44
C GLY A 44 38.83 3.37 -10.40
N PRO A 45 40.09 2.87 -10.30
CA PRO A 45 40.34 1.43 -10.17
C PRO A 45 39.75 0.82 -8.90
N ALA A 46 39.89 1.46 -7.73
CA ALA A 46 39.28 0.97 -6.50
C ALA A 46 37.75 0.96 -6.58
N ARG A 47 37.16 2.01 -7.15
CA ARG A 47 35.71 2.13 -7.39
C ARG A 47 35.18 1.01 -8.29
N THR A 48 35.90 0.71 -9.37
CA THR A 48 35.54 -0.39 -10.29
C THR A 48 35.65 -1.76 -9.60
N ALA A 49 36.71 -1.97 -8.80
CA ALA A 49 36.90 -3.21 -8.05
C ALA A 49 35.83 -3.40 -6.96
N GLU A 50 35.39 -2.32 -6.32
CA GLU A 50 34.27 -2.33 -5.37
C GLU A 50 32.96 -2.79 -6.05
N ILE A 51 32.63 -2.24 -7.21
CA ILE A 51 31.46 -2.65 -7.99
C ILE A 51 31.55 -4.13 -8.37
N ALA A 52 32.71 -4.60 -8.84
CA ALA A 52 32.91 -6.02 -9.17
C ALA A 52 32.71 -6.93 -7.94
N MET A 53 33.23 -6.54 -6.77
CA MET A 53 33.00 -7.27 -5.51
C MET A 53 31.52 -7.30 -5.15
N LYS A 54 30.78 -6.20 -5.36
CA LYS A 54 29.33 -6.18 -5.14
C LYS A 54 28.60 -7.09 -6.13
N GLN A 55 29.01 -7.12 -7.39
CA GLN A 55 28.42 -8.02 -8.40
C GLN A 55 28.64 -9.50 -8.06
N ASP A 56 29.78 -9.87 -7.49
CA ASP A 56 30.06 -11.24 -7.05
C ASP A 56 29.28 -11.60 -5.77
N GLY A 57 29.18 -10.65 -4.84
CA GLY A 57 28.58 -10.86 -3.52
C GLY A 57 27.05 -10.70 -3.46
N TRP A 58 26.46 -9.89 -4.34
CA TRP A 58 25.01 -9.69 -4.47
C TRP A 58 24.50 -10.32 -5.74
N GLN A 59 23.86 -11.47 -5.64
CA GLN A 59 23.37 -12.24 -6.79
C GLN A 59 21.84 -12.22 -6.86
N TYR A 60 21.31 -12.42 -8.06
CA TYR A 60 19.87 -12.64 -8.26
C TYR A 60 19.51 -14.08 -7.92
N GLY A 61 18.90 -14.27 -6.76
CA GLY A 61 18.36 -15.54 -6.31
C GLY A 61 16.90 -15.75 -6.73
N PRO A 62 16.33 -16.93 -6.43
CA PRO A 62 14.93 -17.21 -6.74
C PRO A 62 14.00 -16.22 -6.03
N SER A 63 12.86 -15.90 -6.66
CA SER A 63 11.80 -15.12 -6.01
C SER A 63 11.29 -15.84 -4.76
N ILE A 64 10.86 -15.07 -3.76
CA ILE A 64 10.15 -15.55 -2.58
C ILE A 64 8.82 -14.81 -2.42
N ALA A 65 7.93 -15.35 -1.57
CA ALA A 65 6.56 -14.86 -1.36
C ALA A 65 5.70 -14.81 -2.65
N GLY A 66 6.00 -15.67 -3.62
CA GLY A 66 5.44 -15.67 -4.98
C GLY A 66 6.54 -15.90 -6.02
N ASP A 67 6.16 -16.09 -7.28
CA ASP A 67 7.01 -16.11 -8.48
C ASP A 67 6.96 -14.75 -9.21
N THR A 68 7.66 -13.76 -8.62
CA THR A 68 7.71 -12.37 -9.09
C THR A 68 9.13 -11.94 -9.45
N ALA A 69 9.70 -10.94 -8.78
CA ALA A 69 11.07 -10.50 -8.98
C ALA A 69 12.06 -11.33 -8.15
N PHE A 70 13.30 -11.41 -8.65
CA PHE A 70 14.41 -12.04 -7.93
C PHE A 70 14.54 -11.50 -6.50
N TYR A 71 15.01 -12.35 -5.59
CA TYR A 71 15.38 -11.98 -4.22
C TYR A 71 16.90 -12.10 -4.06
N PRO A 72 17.58 -11.19 -3.33
CA PRO A 72 19.03 -11.23 -3.21
C PRO A 72 19.55 -12.53 -2.60
N THR A 73 20.69 -13.01 -3.13
CA THR A 73 21.51 -14.08 -2.55
C THR A 73 23.01 -13.79 -2.76
N GLY A 74 23.89 -14.75 -2.48
CA GLY A 74 25.34 -14.58 -2.52
C GLY A 74 25.88 -14.07 -1.18
N VAL A 75 27.20 -14.08 -0.99
CA VAL A 75 27.80 -13.83 0.34
C VAL A 75 27.36 -12.49 0.97
N LEU A 76 27.28 -11.42 0.19
CA LEU A 76 26.82 -10.12 0.69
C LEU A 76 25.29 -10.05 0.80
N GLY A 77 24.58 -10.61 -0.17
CA GLY A 77 23.11 -10.66 -0.17
C GLY A 77 22.56 -11.47 1.01
N ASP A 78 23.08 -12.68 1.23
CA ASP A 78 22.69 -13.55 2.34
C ASP A 78 23.03 -12.91 3.70
N THR A 79 24.15 -12.18 3.80
CA THR A 79 24.54 -11.47 5.03
C THR A 79 23.59 -10.31 5.34
N ALA A 80 23.29 -9.47 4.34
CA ALA A 80 22.41 -8.31 4.51
C ALA A 80 20.97 -8.73 4.79
N THR A 81 20.45 -9.71 4.04
CA THR A 81 19.10 -10.26 4.27
C THR A 81 18.97 -10.86 5.66
N GLY A 82 19.98 -11.62 6.13
CA GLY A 82 20.00 -12.16 7.49
C GLY A 82 19.98 -11.08 8.56
N ALA A 83 20.73 -10.00 8.39
CA ALA A 83 20.78 -8.89 9.33
C ALA A 83 19.45 -8.09 9.37
N ASP A 84 18.86 -7.79 8.22
CA ASP A 84 17.57 -7.12 8.13
C ASP A 84 16.46 -7.98 8.76
N VAL A 85 16.43 -9.28 8.44
CA VAL A 85 15.47 -10.23 9.01
C VAL A 85 15.59 -10.27 10.53
N ALA A 86 16.80 -10.38 11.07
CA ALA A 86 17.00 -10.40 12.52
C ALA A 86 16.49 -9.12 13.18
N ALA A 87 16.81 -7.95 12.63
CA ALA A 87 16.40 -6.66 13.17
C ALA A 87 14.87 -6.46 13.11
N ALA A 88 14.27 -6.70 11.95
CA ALA A 88 12.84 -6.52 11.74
C ALA A 88 12.00 -7.53 12.55
N PHE A 89 12.43 -8.79 12.65
CA PHE A 89 11.74 -9.79 13.46
C PHE A 89 11.77 -9.41 14.94
N ALA A 90 12.93 -8.97 15.46
CA ALA A 90 13.05 -8.52 16.84
C ALA A 90 12.22 -7.26 17.14
N PHE A 91 12.12 -6.33 16.19
CA PHE A 91 11.21 -5.19 16.28
C PHE A 91 9.75 -5.66 16.34
N GLN A 92 9.36 -6.53 15.40
CA GLN A 92 7.98 -7.00 15.28
C GLN A 92 7.55 -7.85 16.49
N ASP A 93 8.44 -8.64 17.10
CA ASP A 93 8.14 -9.43 18.30
C ASP A 93 7.70 -8.55 19.48
N LYS A 94 8.32 -7.38 19.65
CA LYS A 94 7.93 -6.40 20.67
C LYS A 94 6.55 -5.83 20.39
N HIS A 95 6.24 -5.54 19.12
CA HIS A 95 4.93 -5.05 18.72
C HIS A 95 3.84 -6.12 18.91
N TYR A 96 4.11 -7.39 18.56
CA TYR A 96 3.20 -8.51 18.78
C TYR A 96 2.88 -8.76 20.25
N ALA A 97 3.83 -8.54 21.16
CA ALA A 97 3.56 -8.62 22.59
C ALA A 97 2.50 -7.59 23.06
N ASN A 98 2.43 -6.42 22.43
CA ASN A 98 1.39 -5.42 22.70
C ASN A 98 0.05 -5.83 22.10
N ILE A 99 0.05 -6.41 20.89
CA ILE A 99 -1.16 -6.91 20.21
C ILE A 99 -1.83 -8.00 21.03
N LEU A 100 -1.04 -8.90 21.62
CA LEU A 100 -1.52 -9.93 22.54
C LEU A 100 -2.25 -9.34 23.76
N LYS A 101 -1.72 -8.27 24.34
CA LYS A 101 -2.32 -7.60 25.50
C LYS A 101 -3.62 -6.91 25.13
N ASP A 102 -3.60 -6.10 24.07
CA ASP A 102 -4.78 -5.38 23.58
C ASP A 102 -5.89 -6.37 23.19
N SER A 103 -5.56 -7.46 22.50
CA SER A 103 -6.55 -8.48 22.09
C SER A 103 -7.20 -9.17 23.29
N ALA A 104 -6.43 -9.47 24.34
CA ALA A 104 -6.95 -10.11 25.55
C ALA A 104 -7.86 -9.17 26.35
N GLU A 105 -7.53 -7.88 26.40
CA GLU A 105 -8.38 -6.86 27.02
C GLU A 105 -9.74 -6.78 26.32
N VAL A 106 -9.76 -6.72 24.99
CA VAL A 106 -10.98 -6.70 24.17
C VAL A 106 -11.81 -7.97 24.37
N GLU A 107 -11.17 -9.15 24.39
CA GLU A 107 -11.88 -10.42 24.60
C GLU A 107 -12.61 -10.45 25.96
N VAL A 108 -11.97 -9.96 27.03
CA VAL A 108 -12.60 -9.87 28.36
C VAL A 108 -13.78 -8.89 28.33
N ALA A 109 -13.57 -7.68 27.82
CA ALA A 109 -14.60 -6.63 27.78
C ALA A 109 -15.83 -7.03 26.95
N LEU A 110 -15.64 -7.73 25.83
CA LEU A 110 -16.74 -8.24 25.02
C LEU A 110 -17.54 -9.32 25.74
N ASN A 111 -16.87 -10.24 26.45
CA ASN A 111 -17.56 -11.26 27.22
C ASN A 111 -18.37 -10.66 28.37
N GLU A 112 -17.86 -9.60 29.02
CA GLU A 112 -18.55 -8.90 30.11
C GLU A 112 -19.75 -8.05 29.62
N SER A 113 -19.68 -7.51 28.41
CA SER A 113 -20.73 -6.67 27.82
C SER A 113 -21.83 -7.45 27.07
N GLY A 114 -21.76 -8.79 27.05
CA GLY A 114 -22.74 -9.65 26.38
C GLY A 114 -22.49 -9.90 24.89
N GLY A 115 -21.35 -9.44 24.36
CA GLY A 115 -20.96 -9.63 22.96
C GLY A 115 -21.57 -8.64 21.97
N VAL A 116 -21.73 -9.09 20.73
CA VAL A 116 -22.16 -8.30 19.57
C VAL A 116 -23.42 -8.94 18.99
N GLU A 117 -24.55 -8.25 19.08
CA GLU A 117 -25.86 -8.72 18.59
C GLU A 117 -26.34 -7.88 17.40
N THR A 118 -25.96 -6.61 17.36
CA THR A 118 -26.30 -5.63 16.31
C THR A 118 -25.06 -5.10 15.61
N LEU A 119 -25.23 -4.43 14.47
CA LEU A 119 -24.11 -3.79 13.77
C LEU A 119 -23.46 -2.68 14.61
N ASP A 120 -24.27 -1.94 15.38
CA ASP A 120 -23.78 -0.84 16.22
C ASP A 120 -22.91 -1.35 17.39
N ASP A 121 -23.10 -2.61 17.81
CA ASP A 121 -22.25 -3.24 18.83
C ASP A 121 -20.80 -3.45 18.35
N PHE A 122 -20.50 -3.37 17.05
CA PHE A 122 -19.12 -3.48 16.57
C PHE A 122 -18.20 -2.37 17.09
N VAL A 123 -18.75 -1.23 17.53
CA VAL A 123 -17.98 -0.18 18.21
C VAL A 123 -17.27 -0.70 19.47
N LYS A 124 -17.84 -1.73 20.13
CA LYS A 124 -17.27 -2.37 21.33
C LYS A 124 -15.91 -3.03 21.08
N TYR A 125 -15.56 -3.36 19.83
CA TYR A 125 -14.21 -3.84 19.53
C TYR A 125 -13.15 -2.74 19.65
N TYR A 126 -13.54 -1.47 19.55
CA TYR A 126 -12.60 -0.34 19.43
C TYR A 126 -12.64 0.60 20.62
N GLU A 127 -13.82 0.92 21.13
CA GLU A 127 -14.00 1.97 22.14
C GLU A 127 -13.22 1.66 23.43
N GLY A 128 -12.23 2.51 23.75
CA GLY A 128 -11.41 2.34 24.93
C GLY A 128 -10.37 1.21 24.85
N HIS A 129 -10.19 0.57 23.70
CA HIS A 129 -9.29 -0.56 23.48
C HIS A 129 -8.14 -0.25 22.52
N TRP A 130 -7.28 -1.24 22.24
CA TRP A 130 -6.13 -1.16 21.33
C TRP A 130 -5.14 -0.02 21.64
N LYS A 131 -5.06 0.40 22.92
CA LYS A 131 -4.30 1.60 23.33
C LYS A 131 -2.81 1.49 23.04
N LEU A 132 -2.25 0.29 23.00
CA LEU A 132 -0.82 0.08 22.76
C LEU A 132 -0.49 0.02 21.25
N THR A 133 -1.45 -0.36 20.42
CA THR A 133 -1.21 -0.76 19.03
C THR A 133 -1.96 0.07 18.01
N VAL A 134 -3.14 0.58 18.35
CA VAL A 134 -3.99 1.44 17.52
C VAL A 134 -4.62 2.55 18.39
N PRO A 135 -3.79 3.41 19.03
CA PRO A 135 -4.27 4.39 20.02
C PRO A 135 -5.28 5.41 19.49
N GLU A 136 -5.32 5.61 18.17
CA GLU A 136 -6.25 6.55 17.52
C GLU A 136 -7.51 5.88 16.99
N GLY A 137 -7.57 4.54 17.00
CA GLY A 137 -8.67 3.78 16.43
C GLY A 137 -8.86 3.98 14.92
N PRO A 138 -10.02 3.57 14.40
CA PRO A 138 -10.47 3.91 13.05
C PRO A 138 -10.57 5.41 12.83
N TYR A 139 -10.42 5.86 11.58
CA TYR A 139 -10.61 7.26 11.23
C TYR A 139 -11.99 7.76 11.67
N ASP A 140 -12.04 8.98 12.19
CA ASP A 140 -13.30 9.64 12.55
C ASP A 140 -14.27 9.56 11.37
N GLY A 141 -15.49 9.07 11.61
CA GLY A 141 -16.49 8.82 10.58
C GLY A 141 -16.59 7.36 10.13
N MET A 142 -15.53 6.54 10.24
CA MET A 142 -15.57 5.13 9.80
C MET A 142 -16.59 4.31 10.54
N LEU A 143 -16.63 4.42 11.86
CA LEU A 143 -17.56 3.63 12.67
C LEU A 143 -18.96 4.25 12.77
N THR A 144 -19.10 5.56 12.53
CA THR A 144 -20.39 6.26 12.68
C THR A 144 -21.16 6.36 11.38
N ASN A 145 -20.45 6.43 10.24
CA ASN A 145 -21.04 6.72 8.93
C ASN A 145 -20.93 5.53 7.97
N TYR A 146 -20.58 4.33 8.45
CA TYR A 146 -20.31 3.14 7.62
C TYR A 146 -21.44 2.70 6.68
N LYS A 147 -22.68 3.15 6.94
CA LYS A 147 -23.84 2.89 6.06
C LYS A 147 -23.94 3.87 4.88
N ASP A 148 -23.22 4.99 4.92
CA ASP A 148 -23.27 6.03 3.90
C ASP A 148 -22.67 5.53 2.57
N ASP A 149 -23.35 5.85 1.47
CA ASP A 149 -22.92 5.52 0.13
C ASP A 149 -21.78 6.41 -0.35
N LEU A 150 -21.76 7.68 0.07
CA LEU A 150 -20.66 8.60 -0.20
C LEU A 150 -19.37 8.13 0.50
N LEU A 151 -19.47 7.55 1.71
CA LEU A 151 -18.32 6.94 2.37
C LEU A 151 -17.73 5.84 1.48
N PHE A 152 -18.57 4.87 1.12
CA PHE A 152 -18.19 3.69 0.36
C PHE A 152 -17.57 4.04 -1.01
N SER A 153 -18.14 4.99 -1.74
CA SER A 153 -17.57 5.43 -3.02
C SER A 153 -16.28 6.21 -2.83
N MET A 154 -16.21 7.11 -1.85
CA MET A 154 -15.02 7.96 -1.66
C MET A 154 -13.81 7.19 -1.12
N GLU A 155 -13.99 6.00 -0.53
CA GLU A 155 -12.87 5.09 -0.25
C GLU A 155 -12.06 4.75 -1.52
N ARG A 156 -12.74 4.65 -2.67
CA ARG A 156 -12.11 4.39 -3.98
C ARG A 156 -11.30 5.58 -4.50
N LEU A 157 -11.42 6.74 -3.84
CA LEU A 157 -10.74 7.97 -4.17
C LEU A 157 -9.76 8.42 -3.07
N SER A 158 -9.57 7.59 -2.04
CA SER A 158 -8.75 7.89 -0.86
C SER A 158 -7.93 6.67 -0.39
N VAL A 159 -8.55 5.76 0.36
CA VAL A 159 -7.87 4.64 1.05
C VAL A 159 -7.56 3.44 0.15
N ALA A 160 -8.28 3.27 -0.97
CA ALA A 160 -8.01 2.22 -1.95
C ALA A 160 -8.18 2.72 -3.41
N PRO A 161 -7.32 3.67 -3.85
CA PRO A 161 -7.50 4.39 -5.11
C PRO A 161 -6.83 3.74 -6.31
N PHE A 162 -6.44 2.46 -6.26
CA PHE A 162 -5.55 1.85 -7.25
C PHE A 162 -6.22 0.97 -8.30
N ARG A 163 -7.47 0.53 -8.09
CA ARG A 163 -8.19 -0.31 -9.07
C ARG A 163 -9.33 0.38 -9.80
N ILE A 164 -9.81 1.51 -9.30
CA ILE A 164 -10.87 2.26 -9.97
C ILE A 164 -10.40 2.90 -11.27
N PHE A 165 -11.23 2.86 -12.31
CA PHE A 165 -11.00 3.60 -13.56
C PHE A 165 -12.30 4.12 -14.16
N ARG A 166 -12.21 5.21 -14.93
CA ARG A 166 -13.32 5.73 -15.72
C ARG A 166 -13.57 4.81 -16.90
N VAL A 167 -14.83 4.40 -17.11
CA VAL A 167 -15.19 3.51 -18.21
C VAL A 167 -14.99 4.24 -19.54
N GLY A 168 -14.09 3.73 -20.38
CA GLY A 168 -13.77 4.35 -21.67
C GLY A 168 -14.96 4.34 -22.63
N ARG A 169 -15.07 5.34 -23.51
CA ARG A 169 -16.22 5.54 -24.43
C ARG A 169 -16.59 4.31 -25.27
N GLN A 170 -15.63 3.46 -25.59
CA GLN A 170 -15.82 2.26 -26.43
C GLN A 170 -15.80 0.95 -25.63
N ALA A 171 -15.66 1.01 -24.30
CA ALA A 171 -15.63 -0.18 -23.46
C ALA A 171 -17.03 -0.82 -23.40
N SER A 172 -17.07 -2.15 -23.39
CA SER A 172 -18.28 -2.89 -23.06
C SER A 172 -18.56 -2.83 -21.57
N LEU A 173 -19.84 -2.74 -21.20
CA LEU A 173 -20.28 -2.79 -19.82
C LEU A 173 -20.40 -4.25 -19.35
N PRO A 174 -19.71 -4.69 -18.27
CA PRO A 174 -19.72 -6.08 -17.82
C PRO A 174 -21.09 -6.60 -17.38
N PHE A 175 -21.98 -5.73 -16.91
CA PHE A 175 -23.36 -6.07 -16.52
C PHE A 175 -24.30 -4.87 -16.67
N ALA A 176 -25.60 -5.15 -16.72
CA ALA A 176 -26.67 -4.15 -16.82
C ALA A 176 -27.14 -3.68 -15.43
N VAL A 177 -27.73 -2.48 -15.37
CA VAL A 177 -28.33 -1.91 -14.16
C VAL A 177 -29.71 -1.34 -14.54
N GLU A 178 -30.78 -2.10 -14.24
CA GLU A 178 -32.13 -1.81 -14.75
C GLU A 178 -32.71 -0.48 -14.24
N ASN A 179 -32.41 -0.11 -13.00
CA ASN A 179 -32.92 1.09 -12.31
C ASN A 179 -31.89 2.24 -12.24
N ALA A 180 -30.85 2.23 -13.09
CA ALA A 180 -29.82 3.28 -13.11
C ALA A 180 -30.41 4.71 -13.24
N ALA A 181 -31.46 4.86 -14.06
CA ALA A 181 -32.13 6.15 -14.25
C ALA A 181 -32.88 6.65 -13.01
N SER A 182 -33.39 5.74 -12.18
CA SER A 182 -34.06 6.09 -10.92
C SER A 182 -33.05 6.62 -9.89
N ILE A 183 -31.88 5.98 -9.81
CA ILE A 183 -30.80 6.33 -8.87
C ILE A 183 -30.05 7.60 -9.29
N SER A 184 -29.76 7.74 -10.58
CA SER A 184 -28.81 8.75 -11.07
C SER A 184 -29.43 9.89 -11.88
N GLY A 185 -30.72 9.78 -12.24
CA GLY A 185 -31.37 10.66 -13.21
C GLY A 185 -30.99 10.40 -14.67
N LEU A 186 -30.10 9.44 -14.96
CA LEU A 186 -29.65 9.09 -16.31
C LEU A 186 -29.63 7.57 -16.51
N SER A 187 -29.82 7.11 -17.75
CA SER A 187 -29.61 5.69 -18.06
C SER A 187 -28.15 5.28 -17.87
N LEU A 188 -27.87 3.98 -17.72
CA LEU A 188 -26.49 3.48 -17.63
C LEU A 188 -25.69 3.85 -18.89
N GLU A 189 -26.33 3.79 -20.06
CA GLU A 189 -25.78 4.18 -21.36
C GLU A 189 -25.50 5.69 -21.43
N ASP A 190 -26.36 6.53 -20.85
CA ASP A 190 -26.13 7.98 -20.78
C ASP A 190 -24.98 8.31 -19.83
N LEU A 191 -24.91 7.68 -18.65
CA LEU A 191 -23.78 7.83 -17.74
C LEU A 191 -22.46 7.44 -18.43
N HIS A 192 -22.46 6.30 -19.13
CA HIS A 192 -21.28 5.83 -19.87
C HIS A 192 -20.91 6.77 -21.02
N SER A 193 -21.86 7.15 -21.87
CA SER A 193 -21.61 8.00 -23.05
C SER A 193 -21.18 9.43 -22.68
N GLN A 194 -21.60 9.92 -21.51
CA GLN A 194 -21.16 11.19 -20.94
C GLN A 194 -19.85 11.08 -20.15
N GLY A 195 -19.24 9.89 -20.08
CA GLY A 195 -18.01 9.65 -19.33
C GLY A 195 -18.16 9.81 -17.82
N ARG A 196 -19.37 9.67 -17.28
CA ARG A 196 -19.66 9.77 -15.84
C ARG A 196 -19.54 8.44 -15.11
N LEU A 197 -19.43 7.31 -15.83
CA LEU A 197 -19.38 5.96 -15.27
C LEU A 197 -17.93 5.52 -14.97
N PHE A 198 -17.75 4.87 -13.83
CA PHE A 198 -16.50 4.29 -13.33
C PHE A 198 -16.74 2.84 -12.92
N LEU A 199 -15.68 2.03 -12.96
CA LEU A 199 -15.73 0.61 -12.63
C LEU A 199 -14.57 0.24 -11.71
N VAL A 200 -14.87 -0.59 -10.71
CA VAL A 200 -13.89 -1.45 -10.05
C VAL A 200 -14.26 -2.89 -10.35
N ASP A 201 -13.31 -3.66 -10.88
CA ASP A 201 -13.53 -5.03 -11.33
C ASP A 201 -12.63 -6.00 -10.56
N HIS A 202 -13.21 -6.81 -9.67
CA HIS A 202 -12.53 -7.90 -8.95
C HIS A 202 -12.98 -9.28 -9.45
N SER A 203 -13.45 -9.38 -10.69
CA SER A 203 -13.91 -10.65 -11.28
C SER A 203 -12.79 -11.65 -11.56
N ASP A 204 -11.53 -11.21 -11.54
CA ASP A 204 -10.34 -12.08 -11.52
C ASP A 204 -10.24 -12.93 -10.24
N GLN A 205 -11.02 -12.59 -9.20
CA GLN A 205 -11.08 -13.37 -7.96
C GLN A 205 -12.07 -14.55 -8.03
N LYS A 206 -12.89 -14.65 -9.09
CA LYS A 206 -13.99 -15.64 -9.18
C LYS A 206 -13.54 -17.10 -9.14
N ASP A 207 -12.35 -17.37 -9.69
CA ASP A 207 -11.81 -18.73 -9.83
C ASP A 207 -10.79 -19.06 -8.71
N LEU A 208 -10.64 -18.16 -7.72
CA LEU A 208 -9.74 -18.40 -6.59
C LEU A 208 -10.31 -19.53 -5.71
N PRO A 209 -9.55 -20.62 -5.50
CA PRO A 209 -10.06 -21.76 -4.77
C PRO A 209 -10.23 -21.41 -3.30
N ARG A 210 -11.43 -21.67 -2.78
CA ARG A 210 -11.75 -21.50 -1.36
C ARG A 210 -10.93 -22.47 -0.52
N SER A 211 -10.25 -21.95 0.49
CA SER A 211 -9.39 -22.75 1.39
C SER A 211 -10.10 -23.22 2.67
N SER A 212 -11.33 -22.77 2.89
CA SER A 212 -12.16 -23.07 4.05
C SER A 212 -13.54 -23.55 3.62
N THR A 213 -14.18 -24.41 4.42
CA THR A 213 -15.58 -24.83 4.18
C THR A 213 -16.61 -23.88 4.80
N PHE A 214 -16.19 -22.97 5.69
CA PHE A 214 -17.07 -22.14 6.53
C PHE A 214 -16.86 -20.63 6.35
N LYS A 215 -15.82 -20.20 5.62
CA LYS A 215 -15.63 -18.82 5.19
C LYS A 215 -16.03 -18.67 3.73
N TYR A 216 -16.60 -17.52 3.37
CA TYR A 216 -17.12 -17.21 2.04
C TYR A 216 -16.62 -15.83 1.58
N GLY A 217 -16.50 -15.66 0.26
CA GLY A 217 -16.15 -14.41 -0.41
C GLY A 217 -16.79 -14.38 -1.80
N GLY A 218 -16.87 -13.19 -2.40
CA GLY A 218 -17.37 -12.97 -3.75
C GLY A 218 -16.24 -12.76 -4.76
N ALA A 219 -16.56 -12.14 -5.89
CA ALA A 219 -15.63 -11.62 -6.90
C ALA A 219 -16.22 -10.35 -7.53
N ALA A 220 -16.48 -9.37 -6.66
CA ALA A 220 -17.40 -8.28 -6.95
C ALA A 220 -16.94 -7.37 -8.10
N GLN A 221 -17.90 -6.92 -8.91
CA GLN A 221 -17.73 -5.79 -9.82
C GLN A 221 -18.67 -4.68 -9.37
N ALA A 222 -18.22 -3.44 -9.35
CA ALA A 222 -19.04 -2.32 -8.93
C ALA A 222 -18.94 -1.13 -9.88
N TYR A 223 -20.09 -0.58 -10.25
CA TYR A 223 -20.17 0.70 -10.93
C TYR A 223 -20.30 1.84 -9.93
N PHE A 224 -19.60 2.92 -10.22
CA PHE A 224 -19.70 4.20 -9.54
C PHE A 224 -19.94 5.29 -10.59
N PHE A 225 -20.45 6.44 -10.19
CA PHE A 225 -20.73 7.52 -11.12
C PHE A 225 -20.57 8.91 -10.51
N ILE A 226 -20.36 9.90 -11.37
CA ILE A 226 -20.48 11.32 -11.00
C ILE A 226 -21.93 11.75 -11.23
N HIS A 227 -22.65 12.04 -10.14
CA HIS A 227 -24.05 12.44 -10.19
C HIS A 227 -24.23 13.70 -11.06
N PRO A 228 -25.20 13.74 -12.01
CA PRO A 228 -25.31 14.83 -12.98
C PRO A 228 -25.61 16.20 -12.36
N GLU A 229 -26.30 16.22 -11.22
CA GLU A 229 -26.67 17.47 -10.51
C GLU A 229 -25.69 17.85 -9.39
N SER A 230 -25.53 17.01 -8.36
CA SER A 230 -24.66 17.32 -7.22
C SER A 230 -23.15 17.26 -7.53
N ASN A 231 -22.77 16.57 -8.61
CA ASN A 231 -21.39 16.21 -8.96
C ASN A 231 -20.65 15.35 -7.92
N ASP A 232 -21.38 14.76 -6.97
CA ASP A 232 -20.80 13.82 -6.02
C ASP A 232 -20.46 12.50 -6.72
N PHE A 233 -19.43 11.84 -6.21
CA PHE A 233 -19.01 10.52 -6.68
C PHE A 233 -19.70 9.45 -5.84
N LEU A 234 -20.61 8.68 -6.43
CA LEU A 234 -21.53 7.79 -5.71
C LEU A 234 -21.50 6.35 -6.27
N PRO A 235 -21.83 5.33 -5.47
CA PRO A 235 -22.01 3.97 -5.97
C PRO A 235 -23.31 3.88 -6.78
N LEU A 236 -23.30 3.09 -7.85
CA LEU A 236 -24.47 2.85 -8.69
C LEU A 236 -25.00 1.43 -8.52
N ALA A 237 -24.11 0.44 -8.61
CA ALA A 237 -24.49 -0.97 -8.54
C ALA A 237 -23.30 -1.85 -8.16
N ILE A 238 -23.58 -2.97 -7.49
CA ILE A 238 -22.60 -3.99 -7.14
C ILE A 238 -23.12 -5.34 -7.63
N LYS A 239 -22.32 -6.03 -8.43
CA LYS A 239 -22.50 -7.44 -8.78
C LYS A 239 -21.52 -8.28 -7.96
N PRO A 240 -21.94 -8.97 -6.89
CA PRO A 240 -21.02 -9.69 -6.00
C PRO A 240 -20.30 -10.88 -6.66
N ASN A 241 -20.85 -11.44 -7.74
CA ASN A 241 -20.35 -12.63 -8.45
C ASN A 241 -19.98 -13.78 -7.49
N ASN A 242 -20.86 -14.10 -6.54
CA ASN A 242 -20.73 -15.29 -5.71
C ASN A 242 -21.21 -16.55 -6.46
N GLU A 243 -20.73 -17.73 -6.04
CA GLU A 243 -21.01 -19.01 -6.71
C GLU A 243 -22.51 -19.20 -7.01
N GLY A 244 -22.85 -19.26 -8.31
CA GLY A 244 -24.22 -19.54 -8.78
C GLY A 244 -25.20 -18.36 -8.69
N SER A 245 -24.72 -17.13 -8.51
CA SER A 245 -25.55 -15.93 -8.38
C SER A 245 -25.17 -14.87 -9.42
N ASP A 246 -26.18 -14.39 -10.16
CA ASP A 246 -26.06 -13.27 -11.10
C ASP A 246 -26.71 -11.98 -10.55
N LEU A 247 -26.90 -11.90 -9.23
CA LEU A 247 -27.54 -10.74 -8.60
C LEU A 247 -26.74 -9.46 -8.80
N VAL A 248 -27.47 -8.39 -9.11
CA VAL A 248 -26.98 -7.01 -9.12
C VAL A 248 -27.76 -6.25 -8.05
N PHE A 249 -27.04 -5.71 -7.07
CA PHE A 249 -27.59 -4.89 -6.00
C PHE A 249 -27.35 -3.41 -6.29
N THR A 250 -28.28 -2.57 -5.85
CA THR A 250 -28.26 -1.11 -6.03
C THR A 250 -28.72 -0.41 -4.75
N PRO A 251 -28.51 0.91 -4.61
CA PRO A 251 -29.00 1.67 -3.46
C PRO A 251 -30.53 1.64 -3.23
N GLU A 252 -31.33 1.21 -4.20
CA GLU A 252 -32.79 1.06 -4.06
C GLU A 252 -33.24 -0.33 -3.58
N ASP A 253 -32.31 -1.27 -3.41
CA ASP A 253 -32.61 -2.56 -2.77
C ASP A 253 -32.81 -2.38 -1.25
N ASP A 254 -33.23 -3.46 -0.55
CA ASP A 254 -33.34 -3.43 0.92
C ASP A 254 -32.03 -2.96 1.56
N GLU A 255 -32.14 -2.13 2.61
CA GLU A 255 -30.97 -1.50 3.27
C GLU A 255 -29.90 -2.53 3.64
N ASN A 256 -30.31 -3.71 4.16
CA ASN A 256 -29.36 -4.73 4.60
C ASN A 256 -28.76 -5.53 3.44
N ASP A 257 -29.53 -5.75 2.37
CA ASP A 257 -29.03 -6.37 1.15
C ASP A 257 -27.97 -5.48 0.47
N TRP A 258 -28.26 -4.18 0.36
CA TRP A 258 -27.33 -3.20 -0.20
C TRP A 258 -26.07 -3.07 0.67
N LEU A 259 -26.23 -2.99 1.98
CA LEU A 259 -25.09 -2.94 2.91
C LEU A 259 -24.22 -4.21 2.83
N LEU A 260 -24.84 -5.39 2.74
CA LEU A 260 -24.09 -6.64 2.53
C LEU A 260 -23.33 -6.63 1.20
N ALA A 261 -23.93 -6.13 0.12
CA ALA A 261 -23.23 -6.01 -1.17
C ALA A 261 -21.99 -5.11 -1.08
N LYS A 262 -22.08 -3.97 -0.36
CA LYS A 262 -20.93 -3.10 -0.06
C LYS A 262 -19.85 -3.82 0.74
N MET A 263 -20.22 -4.58 1.77
CA MET A 263 -19.27 -5.38 2.55
C MET A 263 -18.59 -6.46 1.69
N ILE A 264 -19.33 -7.13 0.79
CA ILE A 264 -18.76 -8.15 -0.10
C ILE A 264 -17.74 -7.52 -1.04
N PHE A 265 -18.09 -6.36 -1.61
CA PHE A 265 -17.15 -5.60 -2.43
C PHE A 265 -15.90 -5.22 -1.64
N ASN A 266 -16.03 -4.74 -0.40
CA ASN A 266 -14.90 -4.35 0.43
C ASN A 266 -13.98 -5.52 0.81
N LEU A 267 -14.52 -6.74 0.98
CA LEU A 267 -13.70 -7.96 1.08
C LEU A 267 -12.85 -8.20 -0.18
N ASN A 268 -13.47 -8.10 -1.36
CA ASN A 268 -12.73 -8.29 -2.60
C ASN A 268 -11.67 -7.21 -2.81
N ASP A 269 -11.99 -5.99 -2.40
CA ASP A 269 -11.09 -4.85 -2.55
C ASP A 269 -9.88 -4.90 -1.60
N ILE A 270 -10.08 -5.31 -0.34
CA ILE A 270 -8.94 -5.52 0.57
C ILE A 270 -8.08 -6.70 0.13
N TRP A 271 -8.66 -7.77 -0.42
CA TRP A 271 -7.87 -8.86 -1.02
C TRP A 271 -7.01 -8.35 -2.17
N PHE A 272 -7.59 -7.59 -3.09
CA PHE A 272 -6.81 -6.96 -4.16
C PHE A 272 -5.70 -6.07 -3.60
N THR A 273 -6.05 -5.13 -2.73
CA THR A 273 -5.14 -4.11 -2.22
C THR A 273 -3.94 -4.73 -1.49
N GLN A 274 -4.17 -5.79 -0.71
CA GLN A 274 -3.09 -6.43 0.05
C GLN A 274 -2.11 -7.22 -0.83
N TRP A 275 -2.54 -7.76 -1.96
CA TRP A 275 -1.63 -8.49 -2.85
C TRP A 275 -1.06 -7.61 -3.97
N TYR A 276 -1.79 -6.55 -4.34
CA TYR A 276 -1.29 -5.50 -5.21
C TYR A 276 -0.13 -4.74 -4.56
N HIS A 277 -0.22 -4.33 -3.28
CA HIS A 277 0.91 -3.60 -2.67
C HIS A 277 2.17 -4.47 -2.56
N LEU A 278 2.04 -5.77 -2.25
CA LEU A 278 3.19 -6.67 -2.22
C LEU A 278 3.96 -6.64 -3.55
N ALA A 279 3.25 -6.72 -4.68
CA ALA A 279 3.86 -6.62 -6.00
C ALA A 279 4.33 -5.19 -6.34
N ALA A 280 3.49 -4.18 -6.11
CA ALA A 280 3.67 -2.82 -6.60
C ALA A 280 4.69 -2.01 -5.78
N THR A 281 4.82 -2.29 -4.48
CA THR A 281 5.76 -1.59 -3.60
C THR A 281 6.95 -2.48 -3.30
N HIS A 282 6.80 -3.50 -2.46
CA HIS A 282 7.91 -4.35 -1.99
C HIS A 282 8.70 -4.96 -3.15
N VAL A 283 8.08 -5.85 -3.92
CA VAL A 283 8.76 -6.58 -5.00
C VAL A 283 9.37 -5.64 -6.04
N THR A 284 8.63 -4.60 -6.46
CA THR A 284 9.08 -3.67 -7.51
C THR A 284 10.24 -2.79 -7.04
N SER A 285 10.16 -2.24 -5.83
CA SER A 285 11.24 -1.43 -5.25
C SER A 285 12.48 -2.28 -4.94
N GLU A 286 12.31 -3.48 -4.41
CA GLU A 286 13.41 -4.41 -4.07
C GLU A 286 14.28 -4.73 -5.28
N ILE A 287 13.68 -5.06 -6.43
CA ILE A 287 14.45 -5.41 -7.62
C ILE A 287 15.15 -4.21 -8.26
N VAL A 288 14.51 -3.03 -8.22
CA VAL A 288 15.14 -1.77 -8.64
C VAL A 288 16.35 -1.48 -7.76
N TYR A 289 16.21 -1.62 -6.44
CA TYR A 289 17.29 -1.40 -5.49
C TYR A 289 18.42 -2.43 -5.63
N LEU A 290 18.12 -3.72 -5.81
CA LEU A 290 19.12 -4.76 -6.02
C LEU A 290 19.94 -4.50 -7.31
N SER A 291 19.30 -4.05 -8.39
CA SER A 291 20.01 -3.65 -9.62
C SER A 291 20.91 -2.43 -9.40
N ALA A 292 20.50 -1.48 -8.54
CA ALA A 292 21.33 -0.33 -8.20
C ALA A 292 22.56 -0.72 -7.36
N ILE A 293 22.39 -1.57 -6.34
CA ILE A 293 23.49 -2.09 -5.50
C ILE A 293 24.59 -2.71 -6.36
N ARG A 294 24.21 -3.46 -7.40
CA ARG A 294 25.13 -4.15 -8.30
C ARG A 294 25.81 -3.25 -9.34
N SER A 295 25.37 -2.01 -9.49
CA SER A 295 25.77 -1.15 -10.61
C SER A 295 26.42 0.17 -10.20
N LEU A 296 26.01 0.74 -9.06
CA LEU A 296 26.50 2.03 -8.57
C LEU A 296 27.53 1.81 -7.46
N SER A 297 28.60 2.58 -7.37
CA SER A 297 29.50 2.54 -6.20
C SER A 297 28.82 3.08 -4.93
N GLU A 298 29.24 2.63 -3.76
CA GLU A 298 28.88 3.23 -2.46
C GLU A 298 29.29 4.72 -2.34
N GLN A 299 30.17 5.20 -3.22
CA GLN A 299 30.52 6.62 -3.33
C GLN A 299 29.61 7.39 -4.31
N HIS A 300 28.76 6.72 -5.08
CA HIS A 300 27.81 7.36 -5.98
C HIS A 300 26.74 8.11 -5.17
N PRO A 301 26.41 9.38 -5.50
CA PRO A 301 25.48 10.18 -4.70
C PRO A 301 24.07 9.58 -4.60
N LEU A 302 23.64 8.79 -5.59
CA LEU A 302 22.34 8.11 -5.57
C LEU A 302 22.26 6.97 -4.53
N MET A 303 23.36 6.24 -4.29
CA MET A 303 23.35 5.06 -3.42
C MET A 303 22.92 5.33 -1.97
N PRO A 304 23.45 6.34 -1.25
CA PRO A 304 23.01 6.60 0.12
C PRO A 304 21.51 6.94 0.23
N VAL A 305 20.93 7.58 -0.79
CA VAL A 305 19.49 7.85 -0.82
C VAL A 305 18.70 6.56 -1.00
N LEU A 306 19.13 5.68 -1.91
CA LEU A 306 18.49 4.38 -2.12
C LEU A 306 18.60 3.49 -0.87
N HIS A 307 19.75 3.48 -0.20
CA HIS A 307 19.94 2.80 1.10
C HIS A 307 18.93 3.30 2.14
N ARG A 308 18.82 4.62 2.28
CA ARG A 308 17.90 5.27 3.23
C ARG A 308 16.46 4.84 2.98
N LEU A 309 16.00 4.92 1.73
CA LEU A 309 14.63 4.57 1.34
C LEU A 309 14.34 3.06 1.38
N SER A 310 15.38 2.23 1.42
CA SER A 310 15.29 0.76 1.39
C SER A 310 15.64 0.10 2.73
N LYS A 311 15.60 0.86 3.83
CA LYS A 311 15.83 0.36 5.18
C LYS A 311 15.00 -0.90 5.44
N TRP A 312 15.66 -1.98 5.84
CA TRP A 312 15.06 -3.29 6.14
C TRP A 312 14.20 -3.91 5.03
N THR A 313 14.31 -3.45 3.79
CA THR A 313 13.45 -3.92 2.70
C THR A 313 13.54 -5.44 2.52
N TRP A 314 14.72 -6.02 2.76
CA TRP A 314 14.95 -7.45 2.64
C TRP A 314 14.20 -8.27 3.69
N ALA A 315 13.73 -7.69 4.79
CA ALA A 315 13.00 -8.45 5.80
C ALA A 315 11.51 -8.66 5.46
N MET A 316 10.93 -7.88 4.55
CA MET A 316 9.48 -7.82 4.35
C MET A 316 8.92 -9.11 3.73
N ARG A 317 9.48 -9.58 2.61
CA ARG A 317 9.07 -10.87 2.02
C ARG A 317 9.33 -12.06 2.96
N PRO A 318 10.47 -12.17 3.67
CA PRO A 318 10.65 -13.16 4.72
C PRO A 318 9.64 -13.06 5.87
N LEU A 319 9.26 -11.87 6.32
CA LEU A 319 8.20 -11.69 7.31
C LEU A 319 6.87 -12.25 6.78
N ALA A 320 6.51 -11.93 5.53
CA ALA A 320 5.30 -12.42 4.91
C ALA A 320 5.26 -13.96 4.88
N ILE A 321 6.31 -14.63 4.38
CA ILE A 321 6.33 -16.10 4.29
C ILE A 321 6.31 -16.79 5.66
N ASN A 322 6.98 -16.21 6.67
CA ASN A 322 7.17 -16.86 7.98
C ASN A 322 6.06 -16.55 8.97
N ARG A 323 5.31 -15.45 8.80
CA ARG A 323 4.33 -14.98 9.79
C ARG A 323 2.94 -14.70 9.22
N LEU A 324 2.78 -14.49 7.91
CA LEU A 324 1.52 -14.07 7.30
C LEU A 324 0.88 -15.14 6.41
N ILE A 325 1.60 -15.58 5.36
CA ILE A 325 1.06 -16.46 4.31
C ILE A 325 1.43 -17.94 4.50
N LEU A 326 2.12 -18.30 5.59
CA LEU A 326 2.40 -19.70 5.90
C LEU A 326 1.10 -20.51 6.04
N LYS A 327 1.17 -21.81 5.76
CA LYS A 327 0.05 -22.73 5.97
C LYS A 327 -0.45 -22.68 7.41
N GLY A 328 -1.74 -22.42 7.58
CA GLY A 328 -2.38 -22.22 8.89
C GLY A 328 -2.07 -20.87 9.54
N GLY A 329 -1.37 -19.96 8.85
CA GLY A 329 -1.09 -18.60 9.30
C GLY A 329 -2.31 -17.67 9.26
N PRO A 330 -2.12 -16.37 9.56
CA PRO A 330 -3.20 -15.39 9.63
C PRO A 330 -4.08 -15.32 8.38
N VAL A 331 -3.51 -15.39 7.17
CA VAL A 331 -4.30 -15.33 5.92
C VAL A 331 -5.24 -16.55 5.83
N ASP A 332 -4.70 -17.76 6.01
CA ASP A 332 -5.50 -19.00 6.04
C ASP A 332 -6.59 -18.98 7.12
N GLN A 333 -6.36 -18.28 8.23
CA GLN A 333 -7.29 -18.19 9.35
C GLN A 333 -8.39 -17.15 9.15
N LEU A 334 -8.12 -16.04 8.48
CA LEU A 334 -9.03 -14.88 8.43
C LEU A 334 -9.73 -14.70 7.08
N PHE A 335 -9.10 -15.08 5.96
CA PHE A 335 -9.68 -14.94 4.61
C PHE A 335 -10.37 -16.22 4.12
N PRO A 336 -11.25 -16.15 3.11
CA PRO A 336 -11.80 -17.34 2.45
C PRO A 336 -10.78 -18.07 1.56
N TRP A 337 -9.64 -17.44 1.25
CA TRP A 337 -8.55 -17.98 0.44
C TRP A 337 -7.27 -18.17 1.26
N ALA A 338 -6.42 -19.11 0.86
CA ALA A 338 -5.17 -19.43 1.56
C ALA A 338 -4.02 -18.49 1.19
N GLY A 339 -2.98 -18.45 2.03
CA GLY A 339 -1.74 -17.73 1.78
C GLY A 339 -0.98 -18.18 0.52
N SER A 340 -1.12 -19.44 0.10
CA SER A 340 -0.58 -19.87 -1.20
C SER A 340 -1.33 -19.25 -2.39
N ILE A 341 -2.61 -18.97 -2.25
CA ILE A 341 -3.44 -18.33 -3.27
C ILE A 341 -3.11 -16.84 -3.34
N ALA A 342 -2.84 -16.22 -2.20
CA ALA A 342 -2.31 -14.86 -2.12
C ALA A 342 -0.99 -14.67 -2.90
N GLY A 343 -0.05 -15.61 -2.75
CA GLY A 343 1.19 -15.63 -3.53
C GLY A 343 0.92 -15.68 -5.04
N GLY A 344 0.12 -16.66 -5.49
CA GLY A 344 -0.22 -16.79 -6.92
C GLY A 344 -1.00 -15.59 -7.49
N TYR A 345 -1.85 -14.93 -6.68
CA TYR A 345 -2.55 -13.72 -7.08
C TYR A 345 -1.59 -12.53 -7.23
N THR A 346 -0.62 -12.39 -6.31
CA THR A 346 0.49 -11.44 -6.41
C THR A 346 1.30 -11.67 -7.70
N ASP A 347 1.55 -12.93 -8.05
CA ASP A 347 2.27 -13.30 -9.28
C ASP A 347 1.52 -12.82 -10.52
N GLY A 348 0.20 -13.00 -10.57
CA GLY A 348 -0.64 -12.51 -11.67
C GLY A 348 -0.54 -11.00 -11.85
N LEU A 349 -0.65 -10.24 -10.75
CA LEU A 349 -0.57 -8.77 -10.75
C LEU A 349 0.82 -8.26 -11.14
N TYR A 350 1.88 -8.91 -10.66
CA TYR A 350 3.24 -8.60 -11.08
C TYR A 350 3.45 -8.97 -12.55
N ASN A 351 2.95 -10.12 -12.98
CA ASN A 351 3.23 -10.66 -14.31
C ASN A 351 2.42 -10.04 -15.45
N SER A 352 1.27 -9.45 -15.16
CA SER A 352 0.50 -8.64 -16.11
C SER A 352 1.11 -7.25 -16.34
N GLY A 353 1.94 -6.77 -15.40
CA GLY A 353 2.43 -5.38 -15.39
C GLY A 353 1.48 -4.41 -14.68
N GLU A 354 0.32 -4.85 -14.22
CA GLU A 354 -0.64 -4.01 -13.49
C GLU A 354 0.00 -3.38 -12.24
N ALA A 355 0.70 -4.19 -11.44
CA ALA A 355 1.39 -3.73 -10.25
C ALA A 355 2.82 -3.23 -10.53
N SER A 356 3.51 -3.78 -11.53
CA SER A 356 4.98 -3.75 -11.61
C SER A 356 5.57 -2.93 -12.75
N ALA A 357 4.76 -2.48 -13.72
CA ALA A 357 5.25 -1.68 -14.83
C ALA A 357 5.68 -0.28 -14.34
N PHE A 358 6.99 -0.08 -14.15
CA PHE A 358 7.56 1.04 -13.42
C PHE A 358 7.16 2.41 -13.99
N ARG A 359 7.41 2.67 -15.28
CA ARG A 359 7.04 3.96 -15.91
C ARG A 359 5.53 4.13 -16.03
N ALA A 360 4.82 3.09 -16.44
CA ALA A 360 3.36 3.13 -16.51
C ALA A 360 2.74 3.45 -15.14
N ASN A 361 3.38 3.08 -14.03
CA ASN A 361 2.86 3.32 -12.68
C ASN A 361 3.40 4.58 -11.98
N TYR A 362 4.07 5.48 -12.70
CA TYR A 362 4.27 6.85 -12.22
C TYR A 362 2.92 7.47 -11.83
N MET A 363 2.83 8.08 -10.65
CA MET A 363 1.56 8.45 -10.02
C MET A 363 0.61 9.19 -10.98
N LYS A 364 1.05 10.33 -11.55
CA LYS A 364 0.22 11.14 -12.46
C LYS A 364 -0.12 10.38 -13.75
N THR A 365 0.85 9.68 -14.35
CA THR A 365 0.66 8.83 -15.54
C THR A 365 -0.39 7.74 -15.32
N ASN A 366 -0.36 7.06 -14.17
CA ASN A 366 -1.31 6.01 -13.81
C ASN A 366 -2.73 6.58 -13.62
N LEU A 367 -2.85 7.70 -12.91
CA LEU A 367 -4.14 8.37 -12.67
C LEU A 367 -4.76 8.91 -13.97
N GLU A 368 -3.95 9.46 -14.87
CA GLU A 368 -4.39 9.91 -16.21
C GLU A 368 -4.84 8.73 -17.08
N ARG A 369 -4.05 7.64 -17.11
CA ARG A 369 -4.41 6.43 -17.86
C ARG A 369 -5.74 5.85 -17.41
N ARG A 370 -6.02 5.88 -16.10
CA ARG A 370 -7.30 5.43 -15.53
C ARG A 370 -8.43 6.47 -15.65
N GLY A 371 -8.16 7.64 -16.24
CA GLY A 371 -9.15 8.68 -16.49
C GLY A 371 -9.63 9.41 -15.24
N LEU A 372 -8.84 9.39 -14.16
CA LEU A 372 -9.20 9.98 -12.86
C LEU A 372 -8.82 11.45 -12.79
N ILE A 373 -7.72 11.84 -13.45
CA ILE A 373 -7.29 13.24 -13.62
C ILE A 373 -7.09 13.55 -15.11
N ASN A 374 -7.20 14.83 -15.47
CA ASN A 374 -6.98 15.33 -16.83
C ASN A 374 -7.74 14.57 -17.95
N SER A 375 -8.85 13.92 -17.61
CA SER A 375 -9.64 13.16 -18.58
C SER A 375 -10.25 14.11 -19.62
N LYS A 376 -10.07 13.79 -20.89
CA LYS A 376 -10.76 14.47 -22.01
C LYS A 376 -12.17 13.92 -22.24
N PHE A 377 -12.59 12.94 -21.44
CA PHE A 377 -13.88 12.27 -21.55
C PHE A 377 -14.60 12.27 -20.19
N GLY A 378 -15.69 13.01 -20.13
CA GLY A 378 -16.51 13.19 -18.93
C GLY A 378 -16.04 14.31 -17.99
N PRO A 379 -16.83 14.62 -16.96
CA PRO A 379 -16.51 15.70 -16.02
C PRO A 379 -15.37 15.31 -15.08
N PRO A 380 -14.64 16.30 -14.53
CA PRO A 380 -13.67 16.07 -13.48
C PRO A 380 -14.34 15.54 -12.20
N LEU A 381 -13.59 14.81 -11.38
CA LEU A 381 -14.02 14.47 -10.02
C LEU A 381 -14.04 15.76 -9.18
N LYS A 382 -15.12 15.98 -8.44
CA LYS A 382 -15.28 17.15 -7.55
C LYS A 382 -14.26 17.15 -6.42
N SER A 383 -13.93 15.97 -5.89
CA SER A 383 -12.83 15.75 -4.95
C SER A 383 -12.15 14.42 -5.23
N PHE A 384 -10.83 14.38 -5.07
CA PHE A 384 -10.02 13.18 -5.22
C PHE A 384 -8.92 13.17 -4.13
N PRO A 385 -9.28 12.88 -2.86
CA PRO A 385 -8.42 13.14 -1.70
C PRO A 385 -7.04 12.49 -1.77
N PHE A 386 -6.95 11.26 -2.32
CA PHE A 386 -5.65 10.62 -2.53
C PHE A 386 -4.71 11.47 -3.39
N TYR A 387 -5.17 11.98 -4.53
CA TYR A 387 -4.34 12.77 -5.42
C TYR A 387 -4.01 14.14 -4.86
N GLU A 388 -4.96 14.75 -4.16
CA GLU A 388 -4.75 16.04 -3.51
C GLU A 388 -3.59 15.95 -2.51
N ASP A 389 -3.60 14.95 -1.63
CA ASP A 389 -2.57 14.76 -0.61
C ASP A 389 -1.27 14.20 -1.20
N ALA A 390 -1.37 13.16 -2.02
CA ALA A 390 -0.21 12.52 -2.63
C ALA A 390 0.54 13.50 -3.54
N SER A 391 -0.14 14.44 -4.21
CA SER A 391 0.55 15.45 -5.02
C SER A 391 1.38 16.40 -4.18
N VAL A 392 0.91 16.82 -2.99
CA VAL A 392 1.72 17.67 -2.11
C VAL A 392 3.01 16.97 -1.68
N VAL A 393 2.90 15.71 -1.28
CA VAL A 393 4.06 14.90 -0.87
C VAL A 393 4.99 14.61 -2.05
N VAL A 394 4.46 14.13 -3.17
CA VAL A 394 5.24 13.72 -4.34
C VAL A 394 5.89 14.92 -5.03
N ASP A 395 5.22 16.07 -5.12
CA ASP A 395 5.81 17.27 -5.72
C ASP A 395 6.94 17.84 -4.83
N ALA A 396 6.85 17.71 -3.50
CA ALA A 396 7.95 18.04 -2.60
C ALA A 396 9.13 17.07 -2.72
N ILE A 397 8.86 15.75 -2.80
CA ILE A 397 9.89 14.72 -3.09
C ILE A 397 10.57 15.03 -4.42
N ARG A 398 9.79 15.34 -5.46
CA ARG A 398 10.32 15.69 -6.77
C ARG A 398 11.21 16.93 -6.70
N SER A 399 10.75 17.98 -6.04
CA SER A 399 11.52 19.23 -5.88
C SER A 399 12.86 18.99 -5.16
N PHE A 400 12.88 18.10 -4.16
CA PHE A 400 14.13 17.66 -3.54
C PHE A 400 15.04 16.97 -4.57
N PHE A 401 14.50 16.02 -5.34
CA PHE A 401 15.29 15.28 -6.33
C PHE A 401 15.77 16.14 -7.51
N GLU A 402 14.99 17.13 -7.94
CA GLU A 402 15.44 18.11 -8.96
C GLU A 402 16.66 18.87 -8.44
N ALA A 403 16.58 19.47 -7.26
CA ALA A 403 17.71 20.18 -6.66
C ALA A 403 18.92 19.27 -6.40
N PHE A 404 18.68 18.03 -5.96
CA PHE A 404 19.73 17.04 -5.73
C PHE A 404 20.40 16.61 -7.04
N VAL A 405 19.65 16.21 -8.06
CA VAL A 405 20.20 15.78 -9.36
C VAL A 405 20.93 16.94 -10.03
N ASP A 406 20.33 18.13 -10.10
CA ASP A 406 20.95 19.31 -10.72
C ASP A 406 22.26 19.72 -10.00
N SER A 407 22.38 19.42 -8.71
CA SER A 407 23.60 19.73 -7.94
C SER A 407 24.78 18.78 -8.20
N TYR A 408 24.52 17.60 -8.77
CA TYR A 408 25.57 16.62 -9.11
C TYR A 408 25.81 16.54 -10.63
N TYR A 409 24.79 16.75 -11.46
CA TYR A 409 24.87 16.68 -12.91
C TYR A 409 24.75 18.06 -13.54
N GLU A 410 25.82 18.54 -14.18
CA GLU A 410 25.86 19.83 -14.91
C GLU A 410 25.16 19.73 -16.28
N GLY A 411 23.95 19.17 -16.32
CA GLY A 411 23.12 19.02 -17.53
C GLY A 411 23.26 17.66 -18.25
N PRO A 412 22.64 17.53 -19.44
CA PRO A 412 22.45 16.21 -20.08
C PRO A 412 23.73 15.44 -20.39
N ASP A 413 24.80 16.15 -20.78
CA ASP A 413 26.10 15.54 -21.07
C ASP A 413 26.77 14.93 -19.83
N ALA A 414 26.48 15.44 -18.63
CA ALA A 414 27.00 14.85 -17.39
C ALA A 414 26.27 13.54 -17.05
N VAL A 415 24.95 13.51 -17.26
CA VAL A 415 24.11 12.31 -17.05
C VAL A 415 24.48 11.22 -18.05
N ALA A 416 24.59 11.56 -19.34
CA ALA A 416 24.92 10.60 -20.39
C ALA A 416 26.31 9.98 -20.23
N ARG A 417 27.25 10.70 -19.60
CA ARG A 417 28.63 10.22 -19.33
C ARG A 417 28.77 9.45 -18.03
N ASP A 418 27.74 9.41 -17.20
CA ASP A 418 27.76 8.63 -15.97
C ASP A 418 27.63 7.13 -16.28
N ALA A 419 28.79 6.46 -16.39
CA ALA A 419 28.85 5.05 -16.74
C ALA A 419 28.17 4.14 -15.71
N GLU A 420 28.09 4.55 -14.44
CA GLU A 420 27.45 3.74 -13.39
C GLU A 420 25.92 3.86 -13.48
N LEU A 421 25.40 5.07 -13.71
CA LEU A 421 23.98 5.28 -13.99
C LEU A 421 23.53 4.51 -15.23
N GLN A 422 24.27 4.59 -16.35
CA GLN A 422 23.90 3.85 -17.56
C GLN A 422 23.98 2.33 -17.33
N ALA A 423 25.00 1.85 -16.60
CA ALA A 423 25.10 0.44 -16.21
C ALA A 423 23.95 -0.01 -15.32
N TRP A 424 23.45 0.84 -14.41
CA TRP A 424 22.27 0.54 -13.60
C TRP A 424 21.02 0.35 -14.46
N LEU A 425 20.81 1.21 -15.46
CA LEU A 425 19.69 1.08 -16.39
C LEU A 425 19.78 -0.20 -17.21
N ASP A 426 20.98 -0.55 -17.70
CA ASP A 426 21.21 -1.79 -18.44
C ASP A 426 21.02 -3.03 -17.52
N GLU A 427 21.51 -2.98 -16.28
CA GLU A 427 21.33 -4.03 -15.29
C GLU A 427 19.84 -4.25 -14.97
N ALA A 428 19.10 -3.15 -14.75
CA ALA A 428 17.68 -3.14 -14.46
C ALA A 428 16.86 -3.76 -15.60
N ASN A 429 17.10 -3.34 -16.85
CA ASN A 429 16.37 -3.85 -18.01
C ASN A 429 16.84 -5.24 -18.47
N GLY A 430 18.07 -5.63 -18.14
CA GLY A 430 18.68 -6.89 -18.57
C GLY A 430 18.63 -7.96 -17.47
N PRO A 431 19.73 -8.19 -16.72
CA PRO A 431 19.81 -9.21 -15.68
C PRO A 431 18.70 -9.15 -14.61
N ALA A 432 18.35 -7.96 -14.12
CA ALA A 432 17.36 -7.81 -13.05
C ALA A 432 15.91 -7.97 -13.53
N ARG A 433 15.66 -7.76 -14.83
CA ARG A 433 14.34 -7.87 -15.47
C ARG A 433 13.27 -6.99 -14.83
N VAL A 434 13.63 -5.76 -14.44
CA VAL A 434 12.69 -4.76 -13.95
C VAL A 434 11.69 -4.45 -15.06
N ARG A 435 10.40 -4.47 -14.73
CA ARG A 435 9.32 -4.31 -15.70
C ARG A 435 9.11 -2.84 -16.05
N ASP A 436 9.12 -2.55 -17.35
CA ASP A 436 8.88 -1.20 -17.90
C ASP A 436 9.79 -0.11 -17.28
N PHE A 437 11.07 -0.43 -17.07
CA PHE A 437 12.06 0.52 -16.55
C PHE A 437 12.59 1.44 -17.68
N PRO A 438 13.07 2.67 -17.37
CA PRO A 438 13.72 3.51 -18.37
C PRO A 438 14.93 2.82 -18.99
N ALA A 439 15.06 2.91 -20.32
CA ALA A 439 16.14 2.28 -21.06
C ALA A 439 17.40 3.17 -21.08
N SER A 440 18.57 2.54 -21.08
CA SER A 440 19.83 3.19 -21.38
C SER A 440 19.94 3.54 -22.88
N PRO A 441 20.56 4.67 -23.27
CA PRO A 441 21.02 5.72 -22.38
C PRO A 441 19.89 6.69 -21.99
N ILE A 442 19.90 7.17 -20.74
CA ILE A 442 19.20 8.43 -20.41
C ILE A 442 20.21 9.58 -20.42
N ALA A 443 19.82 10.69 -21.03
CA ALA A 443 20.60 11.93 -21.04
C ALA A 443 19.94 13.02 -20.20
N GLU A 444 18.61 13.11 -20.20
CA GLU A 444 17.94 14.21 -19.50
C GLU A 444 17.93 13.99 -17.97
N PRO A 445 18.35 14.99 -17.15
CA PRO A 445 18.26 14.93 -15.69
C PRO A 445 16.86 14.56 -15.18
N ALA A 446 15.82 15.01 -15.88
CA ALA A 446 14.43 14.70 -15.58
C ALA A 446 14.16 13.19 -15.52
N GLY A 447 14.82 12.37 -16.36
CA GLY A 447 14.67 10.91 -16.31
C GLY A 447 15.21 10.30 -15.00
N VAL A 448 16.30 10.85 -14.46
CA VAL A 448 16.86 10.42 -13.16
C VAL A 448 15.92 10.84 -12.03
N VAL A 449 15.43 12.08 -12.08
CA VAL A 449 14.44 12.61 -11.12
C VAL A 449 13.18 11.76 -11.11
N ASP A 450 12.68 11.34 -12.27
CA ASP A 450 11.49 10.50 -12.39
C ASP A 450 11.69 9.13 -11.73
N ILE A 451 12.84 8.48 -11.93
CA ILE A 451 13.16 7.20 -11.28
C ILE A 451 13.17 7.34 -9.76
N LEU A 452 13.91 8.32 -9.24
CA LEU A 452 14.07 8.53 -7.79
C LEU A 452 12.76 8.95 -7.12
N THR A 453 12.01 9.85 -7.76
CA THR A 453 10.70 10.29 -7.28
C THR A 453 9.72 9.13 -7.24
N HIS A 454 9.68 8.30 -8.29
CA HIS A 454 8.80 7.15 -8.30
C HIS A 454 9.19 6.11 -7.24
N PHE A 455 10.48 5.83 -7.08
CA PHE A 455 10.96 4.93 -6.02
C PHE A 455 10.49 5.39 -4.63
N ALA A 456 10.70 6.67 -4.30
CA ALA A 456 10.25 7.26 -3.04
C ALA A 456 8.71 7.24 -2.89
N TYR A 457 7.97 7.50 -3.97
CA TYR A 457 6.52 7.37 -4.00
C TYR A 457 6.05 5.94 -3.67
N LEU A 458 6.69 4.91 -4.24
CA LEU A 458 6.32 3.52 -3.99
C LEU A 458 6.46 3.16 -2.51
N VAL A 459 7.59 3.51 -1.90
CA VAL A 459 7.93 3.08 -0.53
C VAL A 459 7.27 3.92 0.57
N ALA A 460 6.95 5.19 0.29
CA ALA A 460 6.41 6.09 1.32
C ALA A 460 4.91 6.38 1.16
N VAL A 461 4.47 6.66 -0.08
CA VAL A 461 3.11 7.12 -0.35
C VAL A 461 2.21 5.94 -0.69
N GLN A 462 2.58 5.15 -1.69
CA GLN A 462 1.75 4.02 -2.13
C GLN A 462 1.68 2.92 -1.06
N HIS A 463 2.81 2.55 -0.44
CA HIS A 463 2.80 1.59 0.68
C HIS A 463 2.00 2.11 1.88
N GLY A 464 2.24 3.36 2.31
CA GLY A 464 1.55 3.94 3.46
C GLY A 464 0.03 4.06 3.30
N VAL A 465 -0.48 4.22 2.07
CA VAL A 465 -1.92 4.25 1.77
C VAL A 465 -2.52 2.86 1.74
N LEU A 466 -1.83 1.86 1.20
CA LEU A 466 -2.38 0.51 1.02
C LEU A 466 -2.14 -0.42 2.21
N ASN A 467 -1.17 -0.11 3.05
CA ASN A 467 -0.73 -0.92 4.18
C ASN A 467 -0.33 -0.03 5.39
N THR A 468 0.48 -0.56 6.31
CA THR A 468 0.92 0.12 7.54
C THR A 468 -0.26 0.63 8.37
N ASN A 469 -0.42 1.95 8.50
CA ASN A 469 -1.39 2.56 9.40
C ASN A 469 -2.79 2.61 8.80
N SER A 470 -2.92 2.59 7.47
CA SER A 470 -4.20 2.87 6.82
C SER A 470 -5.25 1.75 6.97
N PRO A 471 -4.92 0.45 6.82
CA PRO A 471 -5.93 -0.62 6.83
C PRO A 471 -6.70 -0.72 8.14
N VAL A 472 -6.01 -0.71 9.28
CA VAL A 472 -6.67 -0.80 10.60
C VAL A 472 -7.55 0.42 10.86
N ALA A 473 -7.19 1.56 10.27
CA ALA A 473 -7.94 2.79 10.41
C ALA A 473 -9.12 2.92 9.42
N SER A 474 -9.17 2.09 8.37
CA SER A 474 -10.13 2.24 7.26
C SER A 474 -10.53 0.91 6.62
N THR A 475 -9.81 0.44 5.59
CA THR A 475 -10.19 -0.65 4.65
C THR A 475 -10.31 -2.04 5.28
N ALA A 476 -10.10 -2.16 6.58
CA ALA A 476 -10.29 -3.38 7.35
C ALA A 476 -10.98 -3.11 8.71
N SER A 477 -11.59 -1.94 8.87
CA SER A 477 -12.43 -1.61 10.02
C SER A 477 -13.82 -2.25 9.88
N LEU A 478 -14.14 -3.13 10.83
CA LEU A 478 -15.46 -3.71 11.01
C LEU A 478 -16.47 -2.66 11.51
N PRO A 479 -17.76 -2.74 11.12
CA PRO A 479 -18.38 -3.88 10.42
C PRO A 479 -18.27 -3.85 8.89
N LEU A 480 -17.96 -2.70 8.28
CA LEU A 480 -18.04 -2.52 6.82
C LEU A 480 -17.00 -3.33 6.02
N HIS A 481 -15.87 -3.68 6.65
CA HIS A 481 -14.75 -4.33 5.97
C HIS A 481 -14.41 -5.71 6.55
N PRO A 482 -15.29 -6.72 6.49
CA PRO A 482 -14.96 -8.06 6.96
C PRO A 482 -13.93 -8.74 6.04
N LEU A 483 -12.96 -9.45 6.61
CA LEU A 483 -12.01 -10.27 5.82
C LEU A 483 -12.58 -11.62 5.36
N ALA A 484 -13.77 -11.99 5.82
CA ALA A 484 -14.53 -13.14 5.35
C ALA A 484 -15.98 -13.05 5.81
N PHE A 485 -16.87 -13.70 5.06
CA PHE A 485 -18.24 -13.97 5.51
C PHE A 485 -18.35 -15.38 6.10
N TYR A 486 -19.22 -15.56 7.09
CA TYR A 486 -19.39 -16.80 7.84
C TYR A 486 -20.72 -17.51 7.57
N ARG A 487 -21.49 -17.00 6.60
CA ARG A 487 -22.65 -17.65 5.99
C ARG A 487 -22.51 -17.67 4.46
N PRO A 488 -23.14 -18.64 3.77
CA PRO A 488 -23.24 -18.62 2.33
C PRO A 488 -23.83 -17.29 1.84
N LEU A 489 -23.18 -16.68 0.85
CA LEU A 489 -23.63 -15.41 0.29
C LEU A 489 -25.00 -15.59 -0.40
N PRO A 490 -25.93 -14.61 -0.32
CA PRO A 490 -27.27 -14.74 -0.88
C PRO A 490 -27.29 -15.05 -2.39
N THR A 491 -28.25 -15.88 -2.80
CA THR A 491 -28.56 -16.19 -4.21
C THR A 491 -29.91 -15.63 -4.66
N ARG A 492 -30.60 -14.92 -3.76
CA ARG A 492 -31.81 -14.13 -4.05
C ARG A 492 -31.82 -12.89 -3.14
N LYS A 493 -32.46 -11.81 -3.60
CA LYS A 493 -32.68 -10.59 -2.82
C LYS A 493 -33.75 -10.79 -1.74
N GLY A 494 -33.79 -9.90 -0.75
CA GLY A 494 -34.74 -9.87 0.36
C GLY A 494 -34.52 -10.98 1.39
N THR A 495 -33.31 -11.54 1.47
CA THR A 495 -33.01 -12.62 2.43
C THR A 495 -32.40 -12.14 3.72
N VAL A 496 -31.79 -10.95 3.74
CA VAL A 496 -31.25 -10.37 4.97
C VAL A 496 -32.36 -9.62 5.68
N ALA A 497 -33.04 -10.28 6.60
CA ALA A 497 -34.32 -9.80 7.14
C ALA A 497 -34.19 -8.66 8.15
N SER A 498 -33.01 -8.49 8.76
CA SER A 498 -32.74 -7.44 9.76
C SER A 498 -31.24 -7.20 9.93
N GLY A 499 -30.88 -6.18 10.70
CA GLY A 499 -29.50 -5.94 11.11
C GLY A 499 -28.92 -7.10 11.93
N GLU A 500 -29.71 -7.73 12.81
CA GLU A 500 -29.25 -8.92 13.54
C GLU A 500 -28.98 -10.10 12.59
N ASP A 501 -29.78 -10.27 11.53
CA ASP A 501 -29.49 -11.27 10.50
C ASP A 501 -28.21 -10.91 9.73
N LEU A 502 -27.96 -9.62 9.43
CA LEU A 502 -26.72 -9.21 8.77
C LEU A 502 -25.47 -9.54 9.62
N VAL A 503 -25.52 -9.31 10.94
CA VAL A 503 -24.42 -9.65 11.87
C VAL A 503 -24.02 -11.11 11.76
N THR A 504 -24.94 -12.02 11.45
CA THR A 504 -24.63 -13.44 11.32
C THR A 504 -23.79 -13.81 10.09
N TYR A 505 -23.69 -12.92 9.09
CA TYR A 505 -22.76 -13.07 7.98
C TYR A 505 -21.34 -12.62 8.36
N LEU A 506 -21.20 -11.76 9.36
CA LEU A 506 -19.94 -11.13 9.75
C LEU A 506 -19.07 -12.04 10.65
N PRO A 507 -17.79 -11.67 10.88
CA PRO A 507 -16.89 -12.47 11.70
C PRO A 507 -17.41 -12.69 13.12
N PRO A 508 -17.41 -13.94 13.64
CA PRO A 508 -17.68 -14.18 15.05
C PRO A 508 -16.61 -13.50 15.93
N PRO A 509 -16.86 -13.27 17.23
CA PRO A 509 -16.00 -12.41 18.05
C PRO A 509 -14.51 -12.73 18.01
N LYS A 510 -14.17 -14.02 18.07
CA LYS A 510 -12.78 -14.49 17.95
C LYS A 510 -12.12 -14.11 16.61
N ALA A 511 -12.85 -14.21 15.51
CA ALA A 511 -12.34 -13.85 14.19
C ALA A 511 -12.30 -12.33 13.99
N ALA A 512 -13.26 -11.59 14.55
CA ALA A 512 -13.25 -10.12 14.56
C ALA A 512 -12.02 -9.57 15.32
N ILE A 513 -11.75 -10.07 16.54
CA ILE A 513 -10.54 -9.73 17.29
C ILE A 513 -9.29 -10.14 16.51
N GLY A 514 -9.28 -11.35 15.90
CA GLY A 514 -8.16 -11.82 15.09
C GLY A 514 -7.88 -10.95 13.87
N GLN A 515 -8.92 -10.45 13.20
CA GLN A 515 -8.83 -9.47 12.12
C GLN A 515 -8.20 -8.18 12.63
N ILE A 516 -8.78 -7.54 13.65
CA ILE A 516 -8.24 -6.26 14.16
C ILE A 516 -6.80 -6.43 14.66
N ALA A 517 -6.49 -7.55 15.33
CA ALA A 517 -5.13 -7.88 15.76
C ALA A 517 -4.13 -8.01 14.58
N LEU A 518 -4.56 -8.63 13.47
CA LEU A 518 -3.73 -8.72 12.27
C LEU A 518 -3.43 -7.33 11.72
N LEU A 519 -4.41 -6.44 11.61
CA LEU A 519 -4.17 -5.11 11.06
C LEU A 519 -3.44 -4.19 12.04
N ALA A 520 -3.67 -4.34 13.34
CA ALA A 520 -2.88 -3.69 14.38
C ALA A 520 -1.38 -4.07 14.30
N ALA A 521 -1.06 -5.27 13.79
CA ALA A 521 0.33 -5.68 13.51
C ALA A 521 1.04 -4.86 12.45
N PHE A 522 0.28 -4.30 11.52
CA PHE A 522 0.80 -3.47 10.44
C PHE A 522 0.98 -2.03 10.89
N ASN A 523 0.18 -1.59 11.87
CA ASN A 523 0.24 -0.23 12.39
C ASN A 523 1.59 0.11 13.05
N ARG A 524 2.01 1.38 12.95
CA ARG A 524 3.26 1.93 13.50
C ARG A 524 3.00 3.23 14.28
N PRO A 525 2.20 3.20 15.36
CA PRO A 525 1.90 4.41 16.12
C PRO A 525 3.15 5.01 16.78
N MET A 526 4.17 4.19 17.05
CA MET A 526 5.44 4.64 17.63
C MET A 526 6.29 5.50 16.70
N PHE A 527 5.99 5.56 15.40
CA PHE A 527 6.73 6.41 14.46
C PHE A 527 6.21 7.85 14.44
N ALA A 528 4.98 8.08 14.90
CA ALA A 528 4.41 9.43 14.93
C ALA A 528 5.29 10.41 15.72
N GLY A 529 5.66 11.52 15.09
CA GLY A 529 6.57 12.53 15.65
C GLY A 529 8.04 12.10 15.76
N GLY A 530 8.39 10.91 15.26
CA GLY A 530 9.75 10.38 15.22
C GLY A 530 10.46 10.59 13.87
N ASP A 531 11.70 10.11 13.80
CA ASP A 531 12.60 10.22 12.65
C ASP A 531 12.39 9.12 11.58
N GLU A 532 11.38 8.28 11.75
CA GLU A 532 10.95 7.22 10.81
C GLU A 532 9.87 7.69 9.83
N THR A 533 9.55 8.99 9.83
CA THR A 533 8.40 9.59 9.13
C THR A 533 8.80 10.33 7.85
N ILE A 534 7.87 10.56 6.92
CA ILE A 534 8.12 11.25 5.64
C ILE A 534 8.86 12.58 5.83
N THR A 535 8.54 13.36 6.86
CA THR A 535 9.25 14.61 7.21
C THR A 535 10.78 14.42 7.35
N HIS A 536 11.22 13.23 7.74
CA HIS A 536 12.62 12.86 7.98
C HIS A 536 13.20 11.94 6.89
N MET A 537 12.53 11.81 5.75
CA MET A 537 12.94 10.94 4.63
C MET A 537 14.39 11.15 4.21
N PHE A 538 14.81 12.41 4.04
CA PHE A 538 16.17 12.79 3.62
C PHE A 538 17.05 13.31 4.76
N ASN A 539 16.55 13.28 6.00
CA ASN A 539 17.23 13.84 7.17
C ASN A 539 18.10 12.79 7.87
N ASP A 540 19.21 12.43 7.23
CA ASP A 540 20.26 11.58 7.82
C ASP A 540 21.55 12.37 7.97
N ALA A 541 21.97 12.63 9.21
CA ALA A 541 23.08 13.55 9.50
C ALA A 541 24.41 13.09 8.89
N ASP A 542 24.69 11.79 8.93
CA ASP A 542 25.94 11.22 8.40
C ASP A 542 26.00 11.32 6.87
N THR A 543 24.89 11.00 6.21
CA THR A 543 24.74 11.14 4.75
C THR A 543 24.82 12.60 4.31
N LEU A 544 24.03 13.48 4.94
CA LEU A 544 23.99 14.90 4.61
C LEU A 544 25.32 15.60 4.85
N GLY A 545 26.08 15.18 5.87
CA GLY A 545 27.44 15.66 6.14
C GLY A 545 28.42 15.42 4.98
N ARG A 546 28.15 14.41 4.14
CA ARG A 546 28.95 14.03 2.97
C ARG A 546 28.35 14.49 1.63
N MET A 547 27.15 15.04 1.63
CA MET A 547 26.51 15.61 0.44
C MET A 547 26.98 17.05 0.17
N ASN A 548 26.66 17.61 -1.00
CA ASN A 548 26.98 19.00 -1.30
C ASN A 548 26.03 19.98 -0.57
N PRO A 549 26.35 21.29 -0.49
CA PRO A 549 25.50 22.28 0.18
C PRO A 549 24.08 22.37 -0.41
N ALA A 550 23.93 22.31 -1.74
CA ALA A 550 22.63 22.42 -2.40
C ALA A 550 21.67 21.29 -1.98
N THR A 551 22.19 20.07 -1.81
CA THR A 551 21.40 18.92 -1.32
C THR A 551 20.94 19.12 0.11
N ARG A 552 21.80 19.66 0.99
CA ARG A 552 21.41 19.98 2.38
C ARG A 552 20.34 21.07 2.42
N ASP A 553 20.47 22.10 1.58
CA ASP A 553 19.46 23.15 1.47
C ASP A 553 18.13 22.59 0.93
N ALA A 554 18.19 21.63 0.00
CA ALA A 554 17.01 20.93 -0.51
C ALA A 554 16.32 20.10 0.57
N GLU A 555 17.07 19.37 1.42
CA GLU A 555 16.51 18.64 2.57
C GLU A 555 15.77 19.59 3.52
N THR A 556 16.39 20.72 3.85
CA THR A 556 15.80 21.68 4.79
C THR A 556 14.48 22.24 4.25
N LYS A 557 14.42 22.54 2.94
CA LYS A 557 13.19 22.97 2.26
C LYS A 557 12.13 21.87 2.25
N PHE A 558 12.51 20.64 1.92
CA PHE A 558 11.62 19.49 1.93
C PHE A 558 11.00 19.28 3.31
N ARG A 559 11.83 19.25 4.36
CA ARG A 559 11.37 19.06 5.74
C ARG A 559 10.46 20.19 6.21
N ALA A 560 10.73 21.44 5.81
CA ALA A 560 9.83 22.57 6.11
C ALA A 560 8.46 22.38 5.45
N ALA A 561 8.42 22.02 4.17
CA ALA A 561 7.18 21.78 3.44
C ALA A 561 6.37 20.60 4.03
N MET A 562 7.04 19.51 4.44
CA MET A 562 6.38 18.37 5.08
C MET A 562 5.78 18.73 6.45
N ASN A 563 6.45 19.58 7.23
CA ASN A 563 5.88 20.08 8.49
C ASN A 563 4.67 20.99 8.26
N GLU A 564 4.72 21.86 7.25
CA GLU A 564 3.57 22.70 6.89
C GLU A 564 2.37 21.84 6.46
N PHE A 565 2.60 20.84 5.61
CA PHE A 565 1.54 19.95 5.17
C PHE A 565 0.99 19.08 6.31
N SER A 566 1.84 18.58 7.19
CA SER A 566 1.41 17.87 8.42
C SER A 566 0.47 18.74 9.26
N ALA A 567 0.76 20.03 9.42
CA ALA A 567 -0.13 20.94 10.14
C ALA A 567 -1.50 21.11 9.45
N VAL A 568 -1.55 21.07 8.11
CA VAL A 568 -2.81 21.07 7.35
C VAL A 568 -3.60 19.79 7.62
N VAL A 569 -2.96 18.62 7.54
CA VAL A 569 -3.61 17.32 7.77
C VAL A 569 -4.12 17.21 9.20
N ALA A 570 -3.30 17.59 10.18
CA ALA A 570 -3.67 17.56 11.60
C ALA A 570 -4.81 18.54 11.97
N ALA A 571 -5.02 19.58 11.17
CA ALA A 571 -6.10 20.55 11.37
C ALA A 571 -7.43 20.14 10.71
N ARG A 572 -7.48 18.99 10.02
CA ARG A 572 -8.70 18.49 9.38
C ARG A 572 -9.79 18.24 10.41
N LYS A 573 -11.01 18.54 9.98
CA LYS A 573 -12.25 18.41 10.73
C LYS A 573 -13.38 18.31 9.72
N PHE A 574 -14.53 17.85 10.18
CA PHE A 574 -15.76 17.93 9.41
C PHE A 574 -16.17 19.40 9.22
N ASP A 575 -16.62 19.73 8.02
CA ASP A 575 -17.27 20.99 7.70
C ASP A 575 -18.73 21.01 8.16
N ALA A 576 -19.49 22.02 7.72
CA ALA A 576 -20.90 22.18 8.09
C ALA A 576 -21.81 21.07 7.55
N ASP A 577 -21.38 20.37 6.49
CA ASP A 577 -22.13 19.27 5.86
C ASP A 577 -21.70 17.90 6.42
N GLY A 578 -20.81 17.89 7.42
CA GLY A 578 -20.29 16.65 8.00
C GLY A 578 -19.21 15.99 7.14
N LEU A 579 -18.56 16.75 6.25
CA LEU A 579 -17.58 16.22 5.30
C LEU A 579 -16.16 16.74 5.58
N SER A 580 -15.16 15.92 5.30
CA SER A 580 -13.75 16.30 5.22
C SER A 580 -13.21 15.87 3.86
N GLN A 581 -12.70 16.82 3.07
CA GLN A 581 -12.32 16.57 1.67
C GLN A 581 -13.45 15.91 0.85
N GLY A 582 -14.70 16.32 1.09
CA GLY A 582 -15.86 15.74 0.41
C GLY A 582 -16.21 14.31 0.84
N MET A 583 -15.62 13.80 1.92
CA MET A 583 -15.87 12.46 2.46
C MET A 583 -16.51 12.53 3.85
N PRO A 584 -17.40 11.61 4.22
CA PRO A 584 -17.96 11.53 5.57
C PRO A 584 -16.97 10.89 6.57
N PHE A 585 -15.66 11.10 6.38
CA PHE A 585 -14.62 10.71 7.33
C PHE A 585 -13.35 11.55 7.20
N ILE A 586 -12.55 11.59 8.26
CA ILE A 586 -11.28 12.34 8.29
C ILE A 586 -10.14 11.39 7.94
N TRP A 587 -9.66 11.50 6.71
CA TRP A 587 -8.51 10.74 6.24
C TRP A 587 -7.19 11.46 6.55
N ASN A 588 -6.20 10.75 7.09
CA ASN A 588 -4.88 11.32 7.42
C ASN A 588 -3.70 10.36 7.11
N ALA A 589 -3.89 9.37 6.24
CA ALA A 589 -2.88 8.34 5.96
C ALA A 589 -1.53 8.90 5.46
N LEU A 590 -1.54 10.09 4.84
CA LEU A 590 -0.37 10.76 4.29
C LEU A 590 0.12 11.95 5.13
N ASP A 591 -0.26 12.06 6.41
CA ASP A 591 0.37 13.03 7.32
C ASP A 591 1.89 12.79 7.41
N PRO A 592 2.74 13.73 6.95
CA PRO A 592 4.18 13.50 6.88
C PRO A 592 4.89 13.27 8.21
N ASN A 593 4.29 13.67 9.34
CA ASN A 593 4.82 13.42 10.69
C ASN A 593 4.33 12.10 11.29
N ARG A 594 3.61 11.29 10.52
CA ARG A 594 3.01 10.03 10.97
C ARG A 594 3.28 8.88 9.99
N ALA A 595 3.11 9.15 8.70
CA ALA A 595 3.39 8.22 7.62
C ALA A 595 4.89 7.95 7.53
N SER A 596 5.28 6.70 7.30
CA SER A 596 6.68 6.31 7.18
C SER A 596 7.24 6.62 5.79
N TYR A 597 8.55 6.81 5.68
CA TYR A 597 9.22 7.04 4.39
C TYR A 597 9.77 5.76 3.73
N TRP A 598 9.63 4.60 4.37
CA TRP A 598 10.19 3.32 3.93
C TRP A 598 9.19 2.16 4.14
N LEU A 599 9.52 0.97 3.64
CA LEU A 599 8.67 -0.22 3.73
C LEU A 599 8.75 -0.88 5.11
N THR A 600 7.77 -0.60 5.98
CA THR A 600 7.87 -0.92 7.43
C THR A 600 7.29 -2.27 7.85
N ILE A 601 6.46 -2.90 7.02
CA ILE A 601 5.78 -4.16 7.30
C ILE A 601 5.29 -4.83 6.01
#